data_AF-A0A937CTJ5-F1
#
_entry.id   AF-A0A937CTJ5-F1
#
_cell.length_a   1.000
_cell.length_b   1.000
_cell.length_c   1.000
_cell.angle_alpha   90.00
_cell.angle_beta   90.00
_cell.angle_gamma   90.00
#
_symmetry.space_group_name_H-M   'P 1'
#
loop_
_entity.id
_entity.type
_entity.pdbx_description
1 polymer ?
#
loop_
_entity_poly.entity_id
_entity_poly.type
_entity_poly.pdbx_seq_one_letter_code
_entity_poly.pdbx_strand_id
1 'polypeptide(L)' 'MHLTYRTNRNRRVAVLQLIGADKKWPSLYDAKLVELSANRLRFVGAERTGNAWHVQEWICDLG' A
#
# COMPACT_ATOMS: atom_id res chain seq x y z
N MET A 1 1.09 -5.84 3.98
CA MET A 1 -0.13 -5.00 3.82
C MET A 1 -1.05 -5.69 2.82
N HIS A 2 -2.36 -5.71 3.07
CA HIS A 2 -3.34 -6.34 2.17
C HIS A 2 -4.42 -5.34 1.77
N LEU A 3 -4.68 -5.23 0.47
CA LEU A 3 -5.91 -4.62 -0.02
C LEU A 3 -7.05 -5.63 0.16
N THR A 4 -8.12 -5.22 0.82
CA THR A 4 -9.28 -6.08 1.07
C THR A 4 -10.53 -5.48 0.43
N TYR A 5 -11.33 -6.33 -0.21
CA TYR A 5 -12.69 -5.95 -0.58
C TYR A 5 -13.67 -6.47 0.45
N ARG A 6 -14.80 -5.79 0.59
CA ARG A 6 -15.91 -6.18 1.47
C ARG A 6 -17.03 -6.74 0.60
N THR A 7 -17.45 -7.97 0.85
CA THR A 7 -18.55 -8.61 0.12
C THR A 7 -19.90 -8.04 0.58
N ASN A 8 -20.96 -8.35 -0.17
CA ASN A 8 -22.35 -8.04 0.21
C ASN A 8 -22.79 -8.69 1.54
N ARG A 9 -22.05 -9.70 2.01
CA ARG A 9 -22.24 -10.36 3.32
C ARG A 9 -21.29 -9.80 4.39
N ASN A 10 -20.70 -8.62 4.16
CA ASN A 10 -19.75 -7.94 5.04
C ASN A 10 -18.45 -8.74 5.33
N ARG A 11 -18.15 -9.78 4.54
CA ARG A 11 -16.91 -10.54 4.66
C ARG A 11 -15.77 -9.74 4.03
N ARG A 12 -14.66 -9.60 4.74
CA ARG A 12 -13.41 -9.06 4.18
C ARG A 12 -12.64 -10.17 3.48
N VAL A 13 -12.21 -9.92 2.25
CA VAL A 13 -11.41 -10.86 1.45
C VAL A 13 -10.21 -10.10 0.89
N ALA A 14 -9.01 -10.65 1.05
CA ALA A 14 -7.79 -10.07 0.50
C ALA A 14 -7.78 -10.22 -1.03
N VAL A 15 -7.51 -9.12 -1.74
CA VAL A 15 -7.47 -9.07 -3.21
C VAL A 15 -6.05 -8.88 -3.71
N LEU A 16 -5.23 -8.16 -2.95
CA LEU A 16 -3.86 -7.86 -3.32
C LEU A 16 -2.98 -7.84 -2.07
N GLN A 17 -1.85 -8.54 -2.15
CA GLN A 17 -0.82 -8.50 -1.13
C GLN A 17 0.38 -7.75 -1.71
N LEU A 18 0.82 -6.68 -1.02
CA LEU A 18 2.07 -6.04 -1.38
C LEU A 18 3.22 -7.00 -1.00
N ILE A 19 3.88 -7.55 -2.02
CA ILE A 19 5.04 -8.43 -1.88
C ILE A 19 6.21 -7.59 -1.37
N GLY A 20 6.86 -8.01 -0.29
CA GLY A 20 7.97 -7.28 0.33
C GLY A 20 7.54 -6.23 1.36
N ALA A 21 6.24 -6.11 1.69
CA ALA A 21 5.79 -5.29 2.83
C ALA A 21 6.33 -5.77 4.19
N ASP A 22 6.85 -7.00 4.24
CA ASP A 22 7.52 -7.64 5.37
C ASP A 22 9.05 -7.48 5.34
N LYS A 23 9.62 -6.97 4.25
CA LYS A 23 11.07 -6.78 4.12
C LYS A 23 11.52 -5.50 4.78
N LYS A 24 12.74 -5.53 5.33
CA LYS A 24 13.32 -4.47 6.15
C LYS A 24 13.68 -3.18 5.43
N TRP A 25 13.49 -3.02 4.12
CA TRP A 25 13.60 -1.73 3.40
C TRP A 25 13.42 -1.87 1.88
N PRO A 26 12.98 -0.80 1.18
CA PRO A 26 12.25 0.34 1.71
C PRO A 26 10.80 -0.07 2.06
N SER A 27 10.25 0.50 3.13
CA SER A 27 8.89 0.20 3.60
C SER A 27 8.13 1.49 3.84
N LEU A 28 6.96 1.60 3.23
CA LEU A 28 6.02 2.68 3.49
C LEU A 28 5.21 2.32 4.75
N TYR A 29 5.52 2.97 5.88
CA TYR A 29 4.83 2.80 7.16
C TYR A 29 3.47 3.50 7.13
N ASP A 30 2.48 2.91 7.81
CA ASP A 30 1.09 3.38 7.84
C ASP A 30 0.53 3.71 6.44
N ALA A 31 0.94 2.94 5.43
CA ALA A 31 0.54 3.15 4.06
C ALA A 31 -0.99 3.11 3.91
N LYS A 32 -1.54 4.13 3.27
CA LYS A 32 -2.96 4.26 2.92
C LYS A 32 -3.08 4.27 1.41
N LEU A 33 -3.94 3.40 0.89
CA LEU A 33 -4.34 3.46 -0.52
C LEU A 33 -5.22 4.71 -0.71
N VAL A 34 -4.79 5.61 -1.59
CA VAL A 34 -5.49 6.85 -1.91
C VAL A 34 -6.07 6.85 -3.33
N GLU A 35 -5.61 5.93 -4.19
CA GLU A 35 -6.13 5.76 -5.55
C GLU A 35 -6.08 4.30 -5.97
N LEU A 36 -7.16 3.84 -6.58
CA LEU A 36 -7.30 2.54 -7.22
C LEU A 36 -7.94 2.76 -8.59
N SER A 37 -7.17 2.56 -9.65
CA SER A 37 -7.65 2.61 -11.04
C SER A 37 -7.21 1.37 -11.80
N ALA A 38 -7.67 1.25 -13.05
CA ALA A 38 -7.52 0.02 -13.84
C ALA A 38 -6.06 -0.46 -13.98
N ASN A 39 -5.11 0.46 -14.05
CA ASN A 39 -3.70 0.17 -14.26
C ASN A 39 -2.78 0.83 -13.23
N ARG A 40 -3.33 1.44 -12.16
CA ARG A 40 -2.54 2.19 -11.19
C ARG A 40 -3.08 2.09 -9.77
N LEU A 41 -2.14 1.95 -8.82
CA LEU A 41 -2.37 2.09 -7.39
C LEU A 41 -1.52 3.24 -6.86
N ARG A 42 -2.09 4.05 -5.97
CA ARG A 42 -1.36 5.12 -5.28
C ARG A 42 -1.47 4.97 -3.79
N PHE A 43 -0.34 4.93 -3.10
CA PHE A 43 -0.25 4.84 -1.66
C PHE A 43 0.43 6.06 -1.07
N VAL A 44 -0.06 6.54 0.07
CA VAL A 44 0.61 7.58 0.86
C VAL A 44 0.93 7.03 2.24
N GLY A 45 2.13 7.29 2.74
CA GLY A 45 2.55 6.87 4.08
C GLY A 45 3.85 7.54 4.50
N ALA A 46 4.45 7.04 5.56
CA ALA A 46 5.72 7.54 6.08
C ALA A 46 6.86 6.63 5.68
N GLU A 47 7.96 7.18 5.19
CA GLU A 47 9.19 6.45 4.93
C GLU A 47 10.31 7.05 5.78
N ARG A 48 11.08 6.18 6.43
CA ARG A 48 12.27 6.60 7.16
C ARG A 48 13.45 6.59 6.21
N THR A 49 14.06 7.74 5.96
CA THR A 49 15.30 7.87 5.20
C THR A 49 16.41 8.37 6.14
N GLY A 50 17.36 7.49 6.48
CA GLY A 50 18.36 7.76 7.52
C GLY A 50 17.73 8.04 8.88
N ASN A 51 17.89 9.28 9.37
CA ASN A 51 17.35 9.74 10.66
C ASN A 51 16.09 10.62 10.55
N ALA A 52 15.55 10.79 9.35
CA ALA A 52 14.36 11.61 9.11
C ALA A 52 13.17 10.76 8.68
N TRP A 53 11.98 11.25 9.00
CA TRP A 53 10.70 10.71 8.53
C TRP A 53 10.15 11.63 7.44
N HIS A 54 9.80 11.05 6.30
CA HIS A 54 9.23 11.75 5.17
C HIS A 54 7.85 11.19 4.88
N VAL A 55 6.89 12.07 4.60
CA VAL A 55 5.65 11.64 3.94
C VAL A 55 6.01 11.36 2.48
N GLN A 56 5.72 10.13 2.04
CA GLN A 56 6.03 9.66 0.70
C GLN A 56 4.77 9.17 0.00
N GLU A 57 4.80 9.29 -1.31
CA GLU A 57 3.80 8.73 -2.21
C GLU A 57 4.44 7.65 -3.08
N TRP A 58 3.82 6.47 -3.11
CA TRP A 58 4.22 5.37 -3.98
C TRP A 58 3.17 5.19 -5.06
N ILE A 59 3.61 5.31 -6.31
CA ILE A 59 2.79 5.05 -7.50
C ILE A 59 3.23 3.69 -8.05
N CYS A 60 2.29 2.75 -8.13
CA CYS A 60 2.53 1.42 -8.66
C CYS A 60 1.69 1.23 -9.92
N ASP A 61 2.36 0.98 -11.05
CA ASP A 61 1.69 0.61 -12.29
C ASP A 61 1.41 -0.90 -12.32
N LEU A 62 0.19 -1.27 -12.67
CA LEU A 62 -0.26 -2.65 -12.85
C LEU A 62 -0.11 -2.99 -14.34
N GLY A 63 1.06 -3.51 -14.71
CA GLY A 63 1.35 -4.04 -16.04
C GLY A 63 0.78 -5.43 -16.28
#